data_AF-A0A973Z4J1-F1
#
_entry.id   AF-A0A973Z4J1-F1
#
_cell.length_a   1.000
_cell.length_b   1.000
_cell.length_c   1.000
_cell.angle_alpha   90.00
_cell.angle_beta   90.00
_cell.angle_gamma   90.00
#
_symmetry.space_group_name_H-M   'P 1'
#
loop_
_entity.id
_entity.type
_entity.pdbx_description
1 polymer ?
#
loop_
_entity_poly.entity_id
_entity_poly.type
_entity_poly.pdbx_seq_one_letter_code
_entity_poly.pdbx_strand_id
1 'polypeptide(L)'
;MIGPQDGAVPHRSIHSRSYVAATEDGAPVSRDQVDDLDPSIREFQLRVAADYQRHSSAGVEGIVERRRVAELVRAPWAEGGPTMAETIEKRVGDRGVPIRIHRPSADPALPVLIYIHGGGWMIFSLDTHDRLMREYAERARVTVVGVDYSLAPEFTFPVPVEEIVGVVHWLRRDGAAEGLNTSRIAIGGDSAGANLSIATNLSLLAAGEKPLDAQLLNYGAFDPQPRRSYAQFDGPDYNLTVDEMADFWANYLPASEAGNPLARPLLGDLRDLPSTYLCIAECDILSDENWEMAKALEEAGVAVTARGYAGATHSFLEAVSISPLADRALAEASEWLSEELRN
;
A
#
# COMPACT_ATOMS: atom_id res chain seq x y z
N MET A 1 15.94 41.62 -46.99
CA MET A 1 14.48 41.47 -46.82
C MET A 1 14.20 39.99 -46.60
N ILE A 2 13.60 39.70 -45.44
CA ILE A 2 12.90 38.47 -45.02
C ILE A 2 13.78 37.23 -44.77
N GLY A 3 13.82 36.81 -43.50
CA GLY A 3 14.64 35.74 -42.94
C GLY A 3 13.99 34.34 -42.93
N PRO A 4 14.63 33.34 -42.28
CA PRO A 4 14.18 31.96 -42.26
C PRO A 4 13.07 31.70 -41.25
N GLN A 5 12.17 30.78 -41.60
CA GLN A 5 11.06 30.31 -40.76
C GLN A 5 11.55 29.18 -39.83
N ASP A 6 11.44 29.42 -38.52
CA ASP A 6 11.53 28.40 -37.47
C ASP A 6 10.18 27.65 -37.36
N GLY A 7 10.24 26.33 -37.50
CA GLY A 7 9.12 25.42 -37.24
C GLY A 7 9.12 24.97 -35.78
N ALA A 8 8.41 25.70 -34.93
CA ALA A 8 8.20 25.33 -33.53
C ALA A 8 7.14 24.21 -33.41
N VAL A 9 7.49 23.14 -32.71
CA VAL A 9 6.58 22.07 -32.27
C VAL A 9 5.83 22.56 -31.02
N PRO A 10 4.49 22.41 -30.94
CA PRO A 10 3.72 22.97 -29.82
C PRO A 10 3.89 22.11 -28.56
N HIS A 11 4.55 22.68 -27.54
CA HIS A 11 4.47 22.22 -26.15
C HIS A 11 3.02 22.27 -25.67
N ARG A 12 2.45 21.11 -25.35
CA ARG A 12 1.17 21.02 -24.62
C ARG A 12 1.43 21.33 -23.15
N SER A 13 1.03 22.53 -22.75
CA SER A 13 0.88 22.96 -21.36
C SER A 13 -0.19 22.11 -20.67
N ILE A 14 0.24 21.21 -19.78
CA ILE A 14 -0.66 20.54 -18.84
C ILE A 14 -0.83 21.49 -17.66
N HIS A 15 -2.08 21.87 -17.42
CA HIS A 15 -2.47 22.88 -16.45
C HIS A 15 -2.11 22.45 -15.04
N SER A 16 -1.32 23.28 -14.36
CA SER A 16 -1.20 23.27 -12.91
C SER A 16 -2.57 23.59 -12.29
N ARG A 17 -3.07 22.70 -11.43
CA ARG A 17 -4.19 23.04 -10.54
C ARG A 17 -3.63 23.42 -9.19
N SER A 18 -3.89 24.69 -8.86
CA SER A 18 -3.66 25.39 -7.62
C SER A 18 -4.24 24.67 -6.40
N TYR A 19 -3.42 24.48 -5.37
CA TYR A 19 -3.86 24.34 -3.99
C TYR A 19 -4.65 25.58 -3.58
N VAL A 20 -5.92 25.41 -3.23
CA VAL A 20 -6.70 26.44 -2.52
C VAL A 20 -6.90 25.94 -1.11
N ALA A 21 -6.05 26.42 -0.19
CA ALA A 21 -6.34 26.43 1.23
C ALA A 21 -6.91 27.82 1.57
N ALA A 22 -8.15 27.87 2.05
CA ALA A 22 -8.68 28.92 2.93
C ALA A 22 -10.15 28.61 3.28
N THR A 23 -10.50 28.67 4.56
CA THR A 23 -11.06 29.93 5.10
C THR A 23 -10.63 30.14 6.54
N GLU A 24 -10.11 31.35 6.77
CA GLU A 24 -10.00 32.02 8.05
C GLU A 24 -11.40 32.20 8.63
N ASP A 25 -11.65 31.63 9.81
CA ASP A 25 -12.46 32.26 10.87
C ASP A 25 -12.38 31.37 12.12
N GLY A 26 -11.66 31.85 13.13
CA GLY A 26 -11.41 31.17 14.40
C GLY A 26 -12.64 31.15 15.32
N ALA A 27 -13.69 30.43 14.93
CA ALA A 27 -14.76 30.01 15.83
C ALA A 27 -14.67 28.50 16.09
N PRO A 28 -14.72 28.01 17.34
CA PRO A 28 -14.83 26.59 17.59
C PRO A 28 -16.21 26.13 17.08
N VAL A 29 -16.23 25.41 15.97
CA VAL A 29 -17.42 24.68 15.54
C VAL A 29 -17.65 23.60 16.59
N SER A 30 -18.79 23.67 17.27
CA SER A 30 -19.28 22.60 18.14
C SER A 30 -19.32 21.31 17.32
N ARG A 31 -18.50 20.31 17.68
CA ARG A 31 -18.40 19.00 17.02
C ARG A 31 -19.61 18.09 17.33
N ASP A 32 -20.81 18.65 17.41
CA ASP A 32 -22.02 17.85 17.47
C ASP A 32 -22.35 17.34 16.06
N GLN A 33 -21.80 16.14 15.77
CA GLN A 33 -22.25 15.14 14.80
C GLN A 33 -22.41 15.56 13.33
N VAL A 34 -21.29 15.80 12.66
CA VAL A 34 -21.15 15.35 11.26
C VAL A 34 -20.20 14.15 11.34
N ASP A 35 -20.71 12.95 11.03
CA ASP A 35 -19.86 11.77 10.84
C ASP A 35 -18.93 12.10 9.67
N ASP A 36 -17.63 12.18 9.94
CA ASP A 36 -16.62 12.48 8.92
C ASP A 36 -16.31 11.27 8.04
N LEU A 37 -16.85 10.10 8.40
CA LEU A 37 -16.70 8.86 7.65
C LEU A 37 -17.76 8.69 6.58
N ASP A 38 -17.37 8.07 5.46
CA ASP A 38 -18.33 7.57 4.50
C ASP A 38 -19.21 6.49 5.17
N PRO A 39 -20.55 6.49 4.95
CA PRO A 39 -21.45 5.58 5.66
C PRO A 39 -21.10 4.09 5.50
N SER A 40 -20.60 3.68 4.33
CA SER A 40 -20.21 2.29 4.07
C SER A 40 -18.89 1.93 4.77
N ILE A 41 -17.99 2.90 4.93
CA ILE A 41 -16.77 2.74 5.73
C ILE A 41 -17.11 2.68 7.21
N ARG A 42 -18.05 3.50 7.68
CA ARG A 42 -18.55 3.40 9.07
C ARG A 42 -19.15 2.02 9.35
N GLU A 43 -19.93 1.48 8.42
CA GLU A 43 -20.48 0.12 8.54
C GLU A 43 -19.36 -0.94 8.62
N PHE A 44 -18.35 -0.84 7.74
CA PHE A 44 -17.18 -1.72 7.76
C PHE A 44 -16.49 -1.68 9.13
N GLN A 45 -16.20 -0.48 9.65
CA GLN A 45 -15.55 -0.30 10.95
C GLN A 45 -16.32 -0.94 12.09
N LEU A 46 -17.64 -0.68 12.17
CA LEU A 46 -18.49 -1.24 13.21
C LEU A 46 -18.52 -2.77 13.17
N ARG A 47 -18.54 -3.37 11.96
CA ARG A 47 -18.53 -4.83 11.80
C ARG A 47 -17.19 -5.43 12.19
N VAL A 48 -16.08 -4.83 11.76
CA VAL A 48 -14.71 -5.23 12.13
C VAL A 48 -14.52 -5.16 13.64
N ALA A 49 -14.89 -4.05 14.27
CA ALA A 49 -14.79 -3.89 15.73
C ALA A 49 -15.64 -4.93 16.47
N ALA A 50 -16.86 -5.19 16.00
CA ALA A 50 -17.71 -6.23 16.57
C ALA A 50 -17.12 -7.64 16.41
N ASP A 51 -16.46 -7.95 15.29
CA ASP A 51 -15.78 -9.23 15.08
C ASP A 51 -14.55 -9.39 15.99
N TYR A 52 -13.75 -8.33 16.18
CA TYR A 52 -12.67 -8.34 17.16
C TYR A 52 -13.21 -8.63 18.57
N GLN A 53 -14.32 -8.00 18.97
CA GLN A 53 -14.95 -8.28 20.27
C GLN A 53 -15.49 -9.72 20.37
N ARG A 54 -16.01 -10.29 19.27
CA ARG A 54 -16.52 -11.67 19.24
C ARG A 54 -15.42 -12.72 19.33
N HIS A 55 -14.29 -12.48 18.68
CA HIS A 55 -13.23 -13.48 18.53
C HIS A 55 -12.12 -13.38 19.57
N SER A 56 -11.96 -12.20 20.19
CA SER A 56 -11.01 -12.00 21.27
C SER A 56 -11.47 -12.73 22.53
N SER A 57 -10.59 -13.56 23.09
CA SER A 57 -10.87 -14.30 24.33
C SER A 57 -10.26 -13.57 25.52
N ALA A 58 -11.05 -13.35 26.58
CA ALA A 58 -10.56 -12.66 27.78
C ALA A 58 -9.40 -13.45 28.42
N GLY A 59 -8.25 -12.79 28.62
CA GLY A 59 -7.07 -13.37 29.26
C GLY A 59 -6.20 -14.27 28.36
N VAL A 60 -6.48 -14.34 27.05
CA VAL A 60 -5.57 -14.93 26.06
C VAL A 60 -4.85 -13.80 25.35
N GLU A 61 -3.56 -13.67 25.59
CA GLU A 61 -2.71 -12.59 25.07
C GLU A 61 -1.53 -13.16 24.27
N GLY A 62 -0.96 -12.33 23.40
CA GLY A 62 0.25 -12.65 22.65
C GLY A 62 0.05 -12.67 21.12
N ILE A 63 1.17 -12.64 20.40
CA ILE A 63 1.17 -12.43 18.95
C ILE A 63 0.46 -13.54 18.16
N VAL A 64 0.56 -14.79 18.61
CA VAL A 64 -0.10 -15.93 17.95
C VAL A 64 -1.61 -15.78 17.97
N GLU A 65 -2.18 -15.38 19.11
CA GLU A 65 -3.62 -15.15 19.23
C GLU A 65 -4.04 -13.92 18.44
N ARG A 66 -3.26 -12.84 18.49
CA ARG A 66 -3.51 -11.62 17.70
C ARG A 66 -3.60 -11.94 16.20
N ARG A 67 -2.66 -12.74 15.66
CA ARG A 67 -2.69 -13.20 14.27
C ARG A 67 -3.93 -14.05 13.98
N ARG A 68 -4.24 -15.02 14.83
CA ARG A 68 -5.43 -15.88 14.68
C ARG A 68 -6.73 -15.07 14.64
N VAL A 69 -6.89 -14.10 15.54
CA VAL A 69 -8.07 -13.24 15.58
C VAL A 69 -8.12 -12.34 14.35
N ALA A 70 -7.00 -11.74 13.94
CA ALA A 70 -6.90 -10.92 12.74
C ALA A 70 -7.35 -11.68 11.48
N GLU A 71 -6.92 -12.94 11.31
CA GLU A 71 -7.36 -13.82 10.23
C GLU A 71 -8.89 -14.03 10.24
N LEU A 72 -9.45 -14.37 11.40
CA LEU A 72 -10.90 -14.60 11.53
C LEU A 72 -11.73 -13.34 11.25
N VAL A 73 -11.26 -12.19 11.73
CA VAL A 73 -11.93 -10.90 11.52
C VAL A 73 -11.89 -10.50 10.04
N ARG A 74 -10.81 -10.84 9.31
CA ARG A 74 -10.64 -10.50 7.90
C ARG A 74 -11.23 -11.50 6.93
N ALA A 75 -11.39 -12.77 7.31
CA ALA A 75 -11.90 -13.82 6.43
C ALA A 75 -13.20 -13.43 5.68
N PRO A 76 -14.24 -12.85 6.31
CA PRO A 76 -15.46 -12.47 5.58
C PRO A 76 -15.26 -11.37 4.53
N TRP A 77 -14.22 -10.55 4.67
CA TRP A 77 -13.90 -9.45 3.74
C TRP A 77 -13.06 -9.94 2.55
N ALA A 78 -12.40 -11.08 2.69
CA ALA A 78 -11.69 -11.78 1.61
C ALA A 78 -12.62 -12.68 0.76
N GLU A 79 -13.87 -12.89 1.18
CA GLU A 79 -14.83 -13.70 0.43
C GLU A 79 -15.35 -13.02 -0.84
N GLY A 80 -15.72 -13.82 -1.85
CA GLY A 80 -16.24 -13.33 -3.13
C GLY A 80 -15.17 -12.71 -4.02
N GLY A 81 -15.55 -11.67 -4.77
CA GLY A 81 -14.65 -10.96 -5.70
C GLY A 81 -14.38 -11.70 -7.03
N PRO A 82 -13.45 -11.19 -7.86
CA PRO A 82 -13.13 -11.77 -9.16
C PRO A 82 -12.61 -13.21 -9.08
N THR A 83 -12.96 -14.04 -10.06
CA THR A 83 -12.43 -15.41 -10.17
C THR A 83 -11.20 -15.40 -11.08
N MET A 84 -10.06 -15.86 -10.56
CA MET A 84 -8.82 -15.97 -11.34
C MET A 84 -8.88 -17.16 -12.28
N ALA A 85 -8.23 -17.04 -13.44
CA ALA A 85 -8.01 -18.17 -14.34
C ALA A 85 -7.10 -19.22 -13.71
N GLU A 86 -6.14 -18.78 -12.90
CA GLU A 86 -5.23 -19.66 -12.16
C GLU A 86 -4.74 -18.97 -10.87
N THR A 87 -4.64 -19.75 -9.79
CA THR A 87 -3.95 -19.35 -8.56
C THR A 87 -2.90 -20.41 -8.22
N ILE A 88 -1.64 -20.00 -8.03
CA ILE A 88 -0.54 -20.91 -7.70
C ILE A 88 0.14 -20.46 -6.42
N GLU A 89 0.37 -21.39 -5.49
CA GLU A 89 1.21 -21.15 -4.32
C GLU A 89 2.53 -21.89 -4.43
N LYS A 90 3.62 -21.23 -4.03
CA LYS A 90 4.95 -21.82 -4.01
C LYS A 90 5.90 -21.05 -3.11
N ARG A 91 7.12 -21.55 -2.97
CA ARG A 91 8.23 -20.87 -2.29
C ARG A 91 9.31 -20.47 -3.29
N VAL A 92 9.83 -19.26 -3.16
CA VAL A 92 10.79 -18.66 -4.11
C VAL A 92 11.94 -17.93 -3.40
N GLY A 93 12.98 -17.59 -4.18
CA GLY A 93 14.19 -16.97 -3.67
C GLY A 93 15.00 -17.89 -2.76
N ASP A 94 16.17 -17.42 -2.34
CA ASP A 94 17.12 -18.24 -1.59
C ASP A 94 16.65 -18.55 -0.15
N ARG A 95 15.74 -17.71 0.38
CA ARG A 95 15.11 -17.86 1.69
C ARG A 95 13.83 -18.72 1.67
N GLY A 96 13.35 -19.13 0.49
CA GLY A 96 12.14 -19.95 0.36
C GLY A 96 10.86 -19.22 0.79
N VAL A 97 10.73 -17.95 0.40
CA VAL A 97 9.60 -17.06 0.74
C VAL A 97 8.32 -17.60 0.10
N PRO A 98 7.25 -17.87 0.87
CA PRO A 98 5.96 -18.24 0.30
C PRO A 98 5.38 -17.09 -0.52
N ILE A 99 4.82 -17.44 -1.67
CA ILE A 99 4.12 -16.52 -2.56
C ILE A 99 2.82 -17.15 -3.07
N ARG A 100 1.85 -16.30 -3.43
CA ARG A 100 0.66 -16.68 -4.18
C ARG A 100 0.57 -15.86 -5.47
N ILE A 101 0.46 -16.54 -6.59
CA ILE A 101 0.37 -15.95 -7.92
C ILE A 101 -1.09 -16.01 -8.36
N HIS A 102 -1.71 -14.88 -8.64
CA HIS A 102 -3.04 -14.77 -9.23
C HIS A 102 -2.95 -14.33 -10.69
N ARG A 103 -3.44 -15.18 -11.60
CA ARG A 103 -3.57 -14.87 -13.02
C ARG A 103 -5.04 -14.61 -13.36
N PRO A 104 -5.41 -13.39 -13.80
CA PRO A 104 -6.80 -13.08 -14.15
C PRO A 104 -7.21 -13.70 -15.50
N SER A 105 -6.24 -14.07 -16.36
CA SER A 105 -6.49 -14.76 -17.63
C SER A 105 -5.27 -15.56 -18.08
N ALA A 106 -5.42 -16.35 -19.15
CA ALA A 106 -4.33 -17.10 -19.76
C ALA A 106 -3.41 -16.25 -20.67
N ASP A 107 -3.57 -14.92 -20.69
CA ASP A 107 -2.71 -14.02 -21.48
C ASP A 107 -1.29 -13.99 -20.89
N PRO A 108 -0.27 -14.48 -21.61
CA PRO A 108 1.11 -14.51 -21.12
C PRO A 108 1.79 -13.14 -21.13
N ALA A 109 1.16 -12.12 -21.73
CA ALA A 109 1.74 -10.78 -21.84
C ALA A 109 1.40 -9.86 -20.65
N LEU A 110 0.56 -10.31 -19.71
CA LEU A 110 0.17 -9.47 -18.58
C LEU A 110 1.38 -9.12 -17.71
N PRO A 111 1.62 -7.83 -17.42
CA PRO A 111 2.71 -7.41 -16.56
C PRO A 111 2.48 -7.91 -15.13
N VAL A 112 3.52 -7.81 -14.30
CA VAL A 112 3.48 -8.33 -12.92
C VAL A 112 3.31 -7.19 -11.92
N LEU A 113 2.43 -7.37 -10.94
CA LEU A 113 2.39 -6.59 -9.71
C LEU A 113 2.85 -7.48 -8.55
N ILE A 114 3.96 -7.14 -7.89
CA ILE A 114 4.30 -7.71 -6.58
C ILE A 114 3.42 -7.00 -5.55
N TYR A 115 2.61 -7.75 -4.81
CA TYR A 115 1.75 -7.18 -3.76
C TYR A 115 2.21 -7.61 -2.38
N ILE A 116 2.40 -6.64 -1.49
CA ILE A 116 2.85 -6.84 -0.11
C ILE A 116 1.71 -6.43 0.80
N HIS A 117 1.22 -7.37 1.60
CA HIS A 117 0.11 -7.11 2.50
C HIS A 117 0.48 -6.17 3.64
N GLY A 118 -0.51 -5.48 4.21
CA GLY A 118 -0.34 -4.67 5.41
C GLY A 118 -0.29 -5.49 6.70
N GLY A 119 -0.73 -4.88 7.81
CA GLY A 119 -0.80 -5.56 9.12
C GLY A 119 0.36 -5.22 10.06
N GLY A 120 0.91 -3.99 9.95
CA GLY A 120 1.90 -3.47 10.89
C GLY A 120 3.13 -4.37 11.04
N TRP A 121 3.53 -5.04 9.96
CA TRP A 121 4.62 -6.04 9.92
C TRP A 121 4.43 -7.27 10.83
N MET A 122 3.32 -7.37 11.55
CA MET A 122 3.14 -8.33 12.66
C MET A 122 1.98 -9.29 12.45
N ILE A 123 0.96 -8.90 11.68
CA ILE A 123 -0.27 -9.67 11.46
C ILE A 123 -0.60 -9.75 9.96
N PHE A 124 -1.68 -10.49 9.66
CA PHE A 124 -2.18 -10.76 8.31
C PHE A 124 -1.32 -11.74 7.51
N SER A 125 -1.81 -12.08 6.33
CA SER A 125 -1.23 -13.07 5.43
C SER A 125 -1.76 -12.86 4.01
N LEU A 126 -1.38 -13.75 3.10
CA LEU A 126 -1.97 -13.84 1.76
C LEU A 126 -3.49 -14.04 1.79
N ASP A 127 -4.04 -14.71 2.81
CA ASP A 127 -5.48 -15.00 2.88
C ASP A 127 -6.31 -13.77 3.21
N THR A 128 -5.85 -12.92 4.12
CA THR A 128 -6.58 -11.68 4.46
C THR A 128 -6.61 -10.67 3.32
N HIS A 129 -5.63 -10.74 2.41
CA HIS A 129 -5.51 -9.84 1.25
C HIS A 129 -5.89 -10.51 -0.07
N ASP A 130 -6.34 -11.77 -0.05
CA ASP A 130 -6.60 -12.56 -1.26
C ASP A 130 -7.57 -11.87 -2.21
N ARG A 131 -8.69 -11.35 -1.69
CA ARG A 131 -9.65 -10.60 -2.51
C ARG A 131 -9.03 -9.34 -3.07
N LEU A 132 -8.33 -8.55 -2.26
CA LEU A 132 -7.73 -7.29 -2.69
C LEU A 132 -6.74 -7.52 -3.84
N MET A 133 -5.89 -8.55 -3.73
CA MET A 133 -4.99 -8.98 -4.80
C MET A 133 -5.74 -9.41 -6.06
N ARG A 134 -6.84 -10.16 -5.94
CA ARG A 134 -7.68 -10.56 -7.07
C ARG A 134 -8.41 -9.38 -7.74
N GLU A 135 -8.83 -8.38 -6.96
CA GLU A 135 -9.42 -7.14 -7.48
C GLU A 135 -8.40 -6.37 -8.34
N TYR A 136 -7.16 -6.21 -7.89
CA TYR A 136 -6.10 -5.60 -8.70
C TYR A 136 -5.76 -6.43 -9.94
N ALA A 137 -5.64 -7.76 -9.79
CA ALA A 137 -5.36 -8.65 -10.92
C ALA A 137 -6.39 -8.47 -12.05
N GLU A 138 -7.68 -8.53 -11.72
CA GLU A 138 -8.76 -8.40 -12.70
C GLU A 138 -8.85 -6.99 -13.28
N ARG A 139 -8.89 -5.95 -12.43
CA ARG A 139 -9.16 -4.57 -12.85
C ARG A 139 -7.98 -3.96 -13.62
N ALA A 140 -6.76 -4.18 -13.15
CA ALA A 140 -5.56 -3.62 -13.80
C ALA A 140 -5.06 -4.50 -14.96
N ARG A 141 -5.60 -5.72 -15.09
CA ARG A 141 -5.16 -6.75 -16.05
C ARG A 141 -3.67 -7.06 -15.86
N VAL A 142 -3.31 -7.45 -14.65
CA VAL A 142 -1.94 -7.80 -14.26
C VAL A 142 -1.90 -9.16 -13.59
N THR A 143 -0.77 -9.86 -13.68
CA THR A 143 -0.53 -11.01 -12.80
C THR A 143 -0.09 -10.48 -11.44
N VAL A 144 -0.78 -10.86 -10.37
CA VAL A 144 -0.40 -10.43 -9.01
C VAL A 144 0.41 -11.53 -8.33
N VAL A 145 1.56 -11.17 -7.79
CA VAL A 145 2.42 -12.03 -6.95
C VAL A 145 2.37 -11.50 -5.53
N GLY A 146 1.52 -12.09 -4.70
CA GLY A 146 1.46 -11.82 -3.28
C GLY A 146 2.65 -12.42 -2.55
N VAL A 147 3.24 -11.66 -1.62
CA VAL A 147 4.41 -12.09 -0.83
C VAL A 147 4.02 -12.29 0.62
N ASP A 148 4.23 -13.50 1.15
CA ASP A 148 4.02 -13.87 2.55
C ASP A 148 5.34 -13.70 3.32
N TYR A 149 5.72 -12.43 3.55
CA TYR A 149 6.99 -12.10 4.19
C TYR A 149 6.98 -12.46 5.67
N SER A 150 8.16 -12.74 6.22
CA SER A 150 8.33 -13.09 7.62
C SER A 150 7.92 -11.95 8.55
N LEU A 151 7.12 -12.24 9.57
CA LEU A 151 6.52 -11.22 10.44
C LEU A 151 7.32 -10.93 11.71
N ALA A 152 7.25 -9.69 12.16
CA ALA A 152 7.70 -9.27 13.49
C ALA A 152 6.74 -9.81 14.58
N PRO A 153 7.22 -10.03 15.82
CA PRO A 153 8.57 -9.76 16.32
C PRO A 153 9.59 -10.87 16.04
N GLU A 154 9.18 -12.00 15.47
CA GLU A 154 10.10 -13.12 15.20
C GLU A 154 11.16 -12.76 14.17
N PHE A 155 10.79 -11.95 13.18
CA PHE A 155 11.66 -11.44 12.13
C PHE A 155 11.49 -9.93 12.00
N THR A 156 12.42 -9.18 12.57
CA THR A 156 12.43 -7.71 12.54
C THR A 156 13.08 -7.16 11.27
N PHE A 157 13.04 -5.85 11.07
CA PHE A 157 13.90 -5.18 10.08
C PHE A 157 15.37 -5.65 10.22
N PRO A 158 16.09 -5.94 9.11
CA PRO A 158 15.71 -5.77 7.70
C PRO A 158 15.13 -7.05 7.02
N VAL A 159 14.83 -8.12 7.76
CA VAL A 159 14.51 -9.44 7.17
C VAL A 159 13.37 -9.38 6.13
N PRO A 160 12.22 -8.71 6.38
CA PRO A 160 11.15 -8.66 5.39
C PRO A 160 11.57 -7.98 4.06
N VAL A 161 12.39 -6.93 4.15
CA VAL A 161 12.89 -6.20 2.96
C VAL A 161 13.80 -7.11 2.14
N GLU A 162 14.71 -7.83 2.79
CA GLU A 162 15.61 -8.77 2.11
C GLU A 162 14.85 -9.92 1.43
N GLU A 163 13.79 -10.42 2.05
CA GLU A 163 12.93 -11.45 1.47
C GLU A 163 12.23 -10.96 0.21
N ILE A 164 11.66 -9.76 0.25
CA ILE A 164 10.98 -9.16 -0.92
C ILE A 164 11.98 -8.87 -2.05
N VAL A 165 13.18 -8.36 -1.74
CA VAL A 165 14.27 -8.22 -2.73
C VAL A 165 14.62 -9.59 -3.33
N GLY A 166 14.66 -10.65 -2.54
CA GLY A 166 14.83 -12.03 -3.02
C GLY A 166 13.74 -12.49 -3.99
N VAL A 167 12.47 -12.09 -3.76
CA VAL A 167 11.36 -12.33 -4.69
C VAL A 167 11.56 -11.55 -5.99
N VAL A 168 12.01 -10.28 -5.92
CA VAL A 168 12.33 -9.48 -7.11
C VAL A 168 13.43 -10.14 -7.93
N HIS A 169 14.51 -10.59 -7.28
CA HIS A 169 15.61 -11.28 -7.96
C HIS A 169 15.17 -12.59 -8.61
N TRP A 170 14.33 -13.38 -7.92
CA TRP A 170 13.73 -14.58 -8.50
C TRP A 170 12.85 -14.25 -9.71
N LEU A 171 11.99 -13.23 -9.65
CA LEU A 171 11.18 -12.80 -10.79
C LEU A 171 12.05 -12.43 -11.99
N ARG A 172 13.09 -11.61 -11.78
CA ARG A 172 14.01 -11.19 -12.85
C ARG A 172 14.76 -12.37 -13.48
N ARG A 173 15.13 -13.38 -12.69
CA ARG A 173 15.92 -14.54 -13.14
C ARG A 173 15.06 -15.65 -13.76
N ASP A 174 13.99 -16.03 -13.07
CA ASP A 174 13.24 -17.26 -13.33
C ASP A 174 11.80 -17.01 -13.82
N GLY A 175 11.24 -15.82 -13.57
CA GLY A 175 9.81 -15.54 -13.81
C GLY A 175 9.36 -15.77 -15.25
N ALA A 176 10.18 -15.46 -16.25
CA ALA A 176 9.87 -15.70 -17.66
C ALA A 176 9.72 -17.20 -17.99
N ALA A 177 10.54 -18.06 -17.36
CA ALA A 177 10.41 -19.52 -17.53
C ALA A 177 9.13 -20.07 -16.87
N GLU A 178 8.56 -19.32 -15.93
CA GLU A 178 7.29 -19.62 -15.27
C GLU A 178 6.08 -18.95 -15.93
N GLY A 179 6.27 -18.37 -17.12
CA GLY A 179 5.19 -17.72 -17.88
C GLY A 179 4.73 -16.39 -17.27
N LEU A 180 5.61 -15.69 -16.55
CA LEU A 180 5.37 -14.34 -16.06
C LEU A 180 6.04 -13.32 -17.00
N ASN A 181 5.33 -12.26 -17.37
CA ASN A 181 5.92 -11.17 -18.12
C ASN A 181 6.76 -10.27 -17.18
N THR A 182 8.06 -10.53 -17.13
CA THR A 182 9.00 -9.80 -16.27
C THR A 182 9.59 -8.56 -16.91
N SER A 183 9.14 -8.15 -18.11
CA SER A 183 9.61 -6.93 -18.78
C SER A 183 9.05 -5.65 -18.14
N ARG A 184 7.96 -5.79 -17.38
CA ARG A 184 7.24 -4.72 -16.68
C ARG A 184 6.77 -5.26 -15.34
N ILE A 185 7.41 -4.81 -14.26
CA ILE A 185 7.12 -5.26 -12.90
C ILE A 185 6.84 -4.03 -12.05
N ALA A 186 5.62 -3.93 -11.51
CA ALA A 186 5.28 -3.01 -10.44
C ALA A 186 5.44 -3.68 -9.08
N ILE A 187 5.55 -2.86 -8.05
CA ILE A 187 5.41 -3.26 -6.64
C ILE A 187 4.34 -2.42 -5.98
N GLY A 188 3.64 -2.99 -5.03
CA GLY A 188 2.69 -2.24 -4.24
C GLY A 188 2.28 -2.98 -2.99
N GLY A 189 1.51 -2.29 -2.19
CA GLY A 189 1.02 -2.80 -0.93
C GLY A 189 0.27 -1.75 -0.17
N ASP A 190 -0.24 -2.16 0.98
CA ASP A 190 -1.02 -1.30 1.85
C ASP A 190 -0.41 -1.20 3.24
N SER A 191 -0.52 -0.05 3.89
CA SER A 191 0.00 0.18 5.25
C SER A 191 1.49 -0.19 5.36
N ALA A 192 1.86 -1.16 6.20
CA ALA A 192 3.20 -1.74 6.29
C ALA A 192 3.72 -2.31 4.95
N GLY A 193 2.86 -2.81 4.07
CA GLY A 193 3.24 -3.28 2.75
C GLY A 193 3.64 -2.16 1.79
N ALA A 194 3.02 -0.98 1.90
CA ALA A 194 3.44 0.22 1.17
C ALA A 194 4.83 0.72 1.64
N ASN A 195 5.11 0.61 2.94
CA ASN A 195 6.45 0.86 3.48
C ASN A 195 7.49 -0.08 2.84
N LEU A 196 7.23 -1.38 2.89
CA LEU A 196 8.12 -2.40 2.34
C LEU A 196 8.30 -2.27 0.83
N SER A 197 7.29 -1.76 0.11
CA SER A 197 7.37 -1.47 -1.33
C SER A 197 8.43 -0.41 -1.65
N ILE A 198 8.41 0.73 -0.95
CA ILE A 198 9.44 1.78 -1.13
C ILE A 198 10.80 1.26 -0.66
N ALA A 199 10.85 0.62 0.51
CA ALA A 199 12.09 0.07 1.06
C ALA A 199 12.79 -0.90 0.09
N THR A 200 12.02 -1.72 -0.61
CA THR A 200 12.53 -2.63 -1.63
C THR A 200 13.20 -1.87 -2.77
N ASN A 201 12.55 -0.85 -3.33
CA ASN A 201 13.16 -0.05 -4.41
C ASN A 201 14.37 0.75 -3.93
N LEU A 202 14.35 1.31 -2.72
CA LEU A 202 15.51 1.95 -2.11
C LEU A 202 16.67 0.97 -1.94
N SER A 203 16.39 -0.28 -1.53
CA SER A 203 17.39 -1.33 -1.38
C SER A 203 18.02 -1.71 -2.74
N LEU A 204 17.21 -1.84 -3.80
CA LEU A 204 17.69 -2.09 -5.16
C LEU A 204 18.60 -0.94 -5.65
N LEU A 205 18.18 0.31 -5.46
CA LEU A 205 18.98 1.49 -5.83
C LEU A 205 20.29 1.55 -5.06
N ALA A 206 20.28 1.28 -3.75
CA ALA A 206 21.48 1.23 -2.93
C ALA A 206 22.48 0.15 -3.39
N ALA A 207 21.98 -0.95 -3.98
CA ALA A 207 22.78 -2.00 -4.60
C ALA A 207 23.26 -1.66 -6.03
N GLY A 208 22.89 -0.51 -6.58
CA GLY A 208 23.18 -0.13 -7.97
C GLY A 208 22.34 -0.87 -9.00
N GLU A 209 21.23 -1.47 -8.57
CA GLU A 209 20.28 -2.16 -9.44
C GLU A 209 19.20 -1.20 -9.96
N LYS A 210 18.62 -1.55 -11.11
CA LYS A 210 17.42 -0.84 -11.60
C LYS A 210 16.29 -1.04 -10.57
N PRO A 211 15.53 -0.01 -10.18
CA PRO A 211 14.29 -0.19 -9.43
C PRO A 211 13.22 -0.88 -10.29
N LEU A 212 12.07 -1.17 -9.70
CA LEU A 212 10.89 -1.66 -10.42
C LEU A 212 10.28 -0.55 -11.28
N ASP A 213 9.27 -0.86 -12.09
CA ASP A 213 8.77 0.07 -13.11
C ASP A 213 7.69 1.03 -12.57
N ALA A 214 6.94 0.62 -11.54
CA ALA A 214 5.91 1.44 -10.89
C ALA A 214 5.71 1.06 -9.41
N GLN A 215 5.17 1.99 -8.60
CA GLN A 215 4.82 1.77 -7.19
C GLN A 215 3.35 2.12 -6.91
N LEU A 216 2.60 1.18 -6.33
CA LEU A 216 1.22 1.38 -5.88
C LEU A 216 1.17 1.36 -4.35
N LEU A 217 0.95 2.52 -3.73
CA LEU A 217 1.06 2.70 -2.28
C LEU A 217 -0.30 3.05 -1.67
N ASN A 218 -0.85 2.16 -0.85
CA ASN A 218 -2.13 2.40 -0.18
C ASN A 218 -1.89 2.75 1.30
N TYR A 219 -2.23 3.98 1.71
CA TYR A 219 -2.20 4.48 3.10
C TYR A 219 -1.01 3.94 3.92
N GLY A 220 0.21 4.21 3.44
CA GLY A 220 1.44 3.61 3.95
C GLY A 220 1.93 4.17 5.27
N ALA A 221 2.72 3.37 5.99
CA ALA A 221 3.40 3.78 7.23
C ALA A 221 4.88 4.08 6.94
N PHE A 222 5.27 5.34 6.79
CA PHE A 222 6.60 5.73 6.33
C PHE A 222 7.51 6.27 7.43
N ASP A 223 6.98 6.73 8.55
CA ASP A 223 7.77 7.25 9.66
C ASP A 223 7.01 7.29 11.00
N PRO A 224 7.63 6.85 12.12
CA PRO A 224 6.96 6.78 13.43
C PRO A 224 6.74 8.12 14.14
N GLN A 225 7.22 9.26 13.61
CA GLN A 225 7.05 10.54 14.30
C GLN A 225 5.56 10.98 14.34
N PRO A 226 5.09 11.60 15.43
CA PRO A 226 3.72 12.12 15.48
C PRO A 226 3.49 13.33 14.55
N ARG A 227 2.42 13.27 13.76
CA ARG A 227 1.81 14.36 12.97
C ARG A 227 0.46 14.81 13.55
N ARG A 228 -0.18 15.80 12.92
CA ARG A 228 -1.48 16.37 13.34
C ARG A 228 -2.62 15.35 13.25
N SER A 229 -2.60 14.50 12.24
CA SER A 229 -3.54 13.41 11.97
C SER A 229 -3.70 12.45 13.16
N TYR A 230 -2.64 12.12 13.90
CA TYR A 230 -2.76 11.35 15.14
C TYR A 230 -3.74 11.99 16.13
N ALA A 231 -3.66 13.31 16.38
CA ALA A 231 -4.58 13.98 17.30
C ALA A 231 -6.02 14.11 16.74
N GLN A 232 -6.20 13.95 15.43
CA GLN A 232 -7.49 14.12 14.77
C GLN A 232 -8.26 12.80 14.63
N PHE A 233 -7.54 11.70 14.38
CA PHE A 233 -8.11 10.42 13.97
C PHE A 233 -7.67 9.25 14.87
N ASP A 234 -7.06 9.52 16.03
CA ASP A 234 -6.85 8.48 17.03
C ASP A 234 -8.15 8.13 17.75
N GLY A 235 -8.37 6.84 18.00
CA GLY A 235 -9.52 6.34 18.73
C GLY A 235 -10.27 5.20 18.02
N PRO A 236 -11.28 4.63 18.70
CA PRO A 236 -11.96 3.41 18.24
C PRO A 236 -12.81 3.59 16.98
N ASP A 237 -13.04 4.82 16.53
CA ASP A 237 -13.86 5.12 15.35
C ASP A 237 -13.07 5.03 14.02
N TYR A 238 -11.73 4.97 14.04
CA TYR A 238 -10.87 5.16 12.85
C TYR A 238 -9.96 3.95 12.49
N ASN A 239 -10.29 2.74 12.97
CA ASN A 239 -9.63 1.44 12.72
C ASN A 239 -8.21 1.25 13.28
N LEU A 240 -7.37 2.28 13.23
CA LEU A 240 -5.96 2.23 13.65
C LEU A 240 -5.70 3.29 14.71
N THR A 241 -5.18 2.86 15.86
CA THR A 241 -4.85 3.75 16.97
C THR A 241 -3.36 4.10 17.02
N VAL A 242 -3.04 5.22 17.68
CA VAL A 242 -1.64 5.63 17.96
C VAL A 242 -0.88 4.52 18.70
N ASP A 243 -1.52 3.93 19.71
CA ASP A 243 -0.90 2.91 20.56
C ASP A 243 -0.60 1.62 19.77
N GLU A 244 -1.50 1.20 18.89
CA GLU A 244 -1.25 0.06 18.00
C GLU A 244 -0.09 0.33 17.05
N MET A 245 -0.01 1.53 16.49
CA MET A 245 1.08 1.90 15.58
C MET A 245 2.42 2.00 16.30
N ALA A 246 2.45 2.50 17.53
CA ALA A 246 3.62 2.49 18.39
C ALA A 246 4.09 1.06 18.71
N ASP A 247 3.17 0.14 18.99
CA ASP A 247 3.48 -1.29 19.20
C ASP A 247 4.04 -1.93 17.93
N PHE A 248 3.44 -1.68 16.75
CA PHE A 248 3.96 -2.17 15.48
C PHE A 248 5.39 -1.72 15.21
N TRP A 249 5.68 -0.42 15.37
CA TRP A 249 7.04 0.10 15.19
C TRP A 249 8.03 -0.47 16.20
N ALA A 250 7.64 -0.62 17.47
CA ALA A 250 8.53 -1.14 18.52
C ALA A 250 8.93 -2.60 18.30
N ASN A 251 8.04 -3.41 17.71
CA ASN A 251 8.32 -4.81 17.40
C ASN A 251 9.03 -4.98 16.05
N TYR A 252 8.82 -4.07 15.09
CA TYR A 252 9.41 -4.17 13.76
C TYR A 252 10.83 -3.58 13.67
N LEU A 253 11.06 -2.40 14.27
CA LEU A 253 12.28 -1.62 14.06
C LEU A 253 13.21 -1.67 15.29
N PRO A 254 14.36 -2.38 15.21
CA PRO A 254 15.34 -2.36 16.29
C PRO A 254 15.84 -0.95 16.58
N ALA A 255 16.05 -0.61 17.86
CA ALA A 255 16.51 0.73 18.25
C ALA A 255 17.87 1.13 17.64
N SER A 256 18.73 0.15 17.31
CA SER A 256 20.01 0.38 16.61
C SER A 256 19.84 0.88 15.17
N GLU A 257 18.67 0.66 14.58
CA GLU A 257 18.31 0.99 13.20
C GLU A 257 17.32 2.16 13.12
N ALA A 258 17.10 2.88 14.22
CA ALA A 258 16.03 3.90 14.33
C ALA A 258 16.09 5.02 13.27
N GLY A 259 17.23 5.24 12.62
CA GLY A 259 17.40 6.21 11.54
C GLY A 259 17.53 5.62 10.14
N ASN A 260 17.25 4.32 9.96
CA ASN A 260 17.49 3.64 8.69
C ASN A 260 16.38 3.97 7.67
N PRO A 261 16.71 4.52 6.48
CA PRO A 261 15.72 4.90 5.47
C PRO A 261 14.98 3.71 4.85
N LEU A 262 15.51 2.48 4.97
CA LEU A 262 14.82 1.27 4.51
C LEU A 262 13.73 0.81 5.49
N ALA A 263 13.70 1.33 6.72
CA ALA A 263 12.59 1.15 7.65
C ALA A 263 11.70 2.40 7.70
N ARG A 264 12.31 3.58 7.57
CA ARG A 264 11.64 4.89 7.60
C ARG A 264 11.84 5.63 6.26
N PRO A 265 11.09 5.27 5.19
CA PRO A 265 11.29 5.82 3.86
C PRO A 265 11.29 7.35 3.75
N LEU A 266 10.58 8.07 4.63
CA LEU A 266 10.61 9.55 4.63
C LEU A 266 12.00 10.16 4.93
N LEU A 267 12.93 9.37 5.47
CA LEU A 267 14.32 9.78 5.68
C LEU A 267 15.23 9.47 4.49
N GLY A 268 14.72 8.78 3.47
CA GLY A 268 15.50 8.26 2.35
C GLY A 268 15.78 9.29 1.25
N ASP A 269 16.75 8.96 0.41
CA ASP A 269 16.93 9.62 -0.89
C ASP A 269 15.93 9.01 -1.88
N LEU A 270 14.90 9.77 -2.21
CA LEU A 270 13.77 9.30 -3.02
C LEU A 270 13.98 9.50 -4.53
N ARG A 271 15.15 10.00 -4.94
CA ARG A 271 15.49 10.16 -6.36
C ARG A 271 15.56 8.81 -7.05
N ASP A 272 15.26 8.82 -8.34
CA ASP A 272 15.27 7.63 -9.21
C ASP A 272 14.27 6.53 -8.80
N LEU A 273 13.39 6.78 -7.82
CA LEU A 273 12.27 5.89 -7.53
C LEU A 273 11.25 5.86 -8.69
N PRO A 274 10.53 4.75 -8.89
CA PRO A 274 9.58 4.61 -9.99
C PRO A 274 8.37 5.54 -9.89
N SER A 275 7.65 5.71 -11.01
CA SER A 275 6.33 6.35 -11.03
C SER A 275 5.44 5.78 -9.92
N THR A 276 4.82 6.65 -9.13
CA THR A 276 4.18 6.25 -7.87
C THR A 276 2.75 6.75 -7.77
N TYR A 277 1.83 5.85 -7.42
CA TYR A 277 0.46 6.18 -7.02
C TYR A 277 0.33 6.09 -5.51
N LEU A 278 -0.27 7.12 -4.89
CA LEU A 278 -0.62 7.12 -3.47
C LEU A 278 -2.14 7.18 -3.29
N CYS A 279 -2.72 6.11 -2.73
CA CYS A 279 -4.09 6.07 -2.24
C CYS A 279 -4.11 6.50 -0.78
N ILE A 280 -4.60 7.70 -0.48
CA ILE A 280 -4.53 8.32 0.85
C ILE A 280 -5.91 8.30 1.50
N ALA A 281 -6.02 7.61 2.64
CA ALA A 281 -7.20 7.65 3.49
C ALA A 281 -7.18 8.95 4.32
N GLU A 282 -8.20 9.80 4.21
CA GLU A 282 -8.15 11.13 4.85
C GLU A 282 -8.47 11.10 6.35
N CYS A 283 -9.24 10.11 6.83
CA CYS A 283 -9.58 9.90 8.23
C CYS A 283 -8.69 8.80 8.86
N ASP A 284 -7.38 8.97 8.74
CA ASP A 284 -6.34 8.02 9.15
C ASP A 284 -5.23 8.75 9.91
N ILE A 285 -4.70 8.16 10.97
CA ILE A 285 -3.53 8.69 11.70
C ILE A 285 -2.27 8.75 10.82
N LEU A 286 -2.20 7.97 9.75
CA LEU A 286 -1.10 7.98 8.76
C LEU A 286 -1.36 8.96 7.60
N SER A 287 -2.49 9.68 7.59
CA SER A 287 -2.88 10.55 6.47
C SER A 287 -1.84 11.63 6.17
N ASP A 288 -1.34 12.35 7.20
CA ASP A 288 -0.36 13.42 6.97
C ASP A 288 0.96 12.89 6.42
N GLU A 289 1.47 11.76 6.92
CA GLU A 289 2.74 11.20 6.44
C GLU A 289 2.65 10.66 5.01
N ASN A 290 1.45 10.24 4.56
CA ASN A 290 1.21 9.89 3.16
C ASN A 290 1.26 11.13 2.26
N TRP A 291 0.69 12.25 2.69
CA TRP A 291 0.82 13.53 1.98
C TRP A 291 2.26 14.06 1.98
N GLU A 292 2.98 13.91 3.11
CA GLU A 292 4.42 14.21 3.19
C GLU A 292 5.23 13.36 2.20
N MET A 293 4.94 12.06 2.11
CA MET A 293 5.61 11.16 1.16
C MET A 293 5.34 11.54 -0.29
N ALA A 294 4.07 11.81 -0.64
CA ALA A 294 3.72 12.28 -1.99
C ALA A 294 4.53 13.52 -2.37
N LYS A 295 4.58 14.51 -1.48
CA LYS A 295 5.35 15.74 -1.69
C LYS A 295 6.85 15.47 -1.79
N ALA A 296 7.41 14.62 -0.93
CA ALA A 296 8.83 14.30 -0.93
C ALA A 296 9.26 13.59 -2.23
N LEU A 297 8.42 12.69 -2.76
CA LEU A 297 8.62 12.05 -4.05
C LEU A 297 8.57 13.07 -5.21
N GLU A 298 7.59 13.97 -5.22
CA GLU A 298 7.49 15.05 -6.21
C GLU A 298 8.74 15.95 -6.18
N GLU A 299 9.19 16.35 -4.99
CA GLU A 299 10.40 17.17 -4.80
C GLU A 299 11.68 16.44 -5.23
N ALA A 300 11.70 15.10 -5.16
CA ALA A 300 12.77 14.26 -5.68
C ALA A 300 12.71 14.05 -7.21
N GLY A 301 11.69 14.58 -7.89
CA GLY A 301 11.51 14.48 -9.34
C GLY A 301 10.80 13.20 -9.81
N VAL A 302 10.18 12.45 -8.90
CA VAL A 302 9.39 11.25 -9.23
C VAL A 302 8.04 11.67 -9.81
N ALA A 303 7.55 10.94 -10.82
CA ALA A 303 6.19 11.10 -11.31
C ALA A 303 5.20 10.56 -10.27
N VAL A 304 4.34 11.42 -9.72
CA VAL A 304 3.43 11.08 -8.61
C VAL A 304 1.98 11.32 -9.01
N THR A 305 1.13 10.34 -8.68
CA THR A 305 -0.33 10.49 -8.67
C THR A 305 -0.84 10.23 -7.25
N ALA A 306 -1.09 11.28 -6.47
CA ALA A 306 -1.72 11.16 -5.15
C ALA A 306 -3.24 11.41 -5.22
N ARG A 307 -4.02 10.60 -4.49
CA ARG A 307 -5.48 10.73 -4.38
C ARG A 307 -5.91 10.59 -2.92
N GLY A 308 -6.54 11.64 -2.41
CA GLY A 308 -7.20 11.64 -1.10
C GLY A 308 -8.63 11.13 -1.21
N TYR A 309 -9.02 10.29 -0.27
CA TYR A 309 -10.37 9.72 -0.17
C TYR A 309 -11.04 10.21 1.12
N ALA A 310 -11.82 11.27 1.00
CA ALA A 310 -12.61 11.82 2.11
C ALA A 310 -13.53 10.75 2.73
N GLY A 311 -13.52 10.66 4.05
CA GLY A 311 -14.30 9.68 4.82
C GLY A 311 -13.78 8.24 4.77
N ALA A 312 -12.62 8.00 4.17
CA ALA A 312 -11.92 6.73 4.25
C ALA A 312 -11.05 6.66 5.51
N THR A 313 -11.12 5.53 6.22
CA THR A 313 -10.24 5.18 7.35
C THR A 313 -9.03 4.38 6.89
N HIS A 314 -8.12 4.07 7.82
CA HIS A 314 -7.11 3.04 7.59
C HIS A 314 -7.76 1.71 7.15
N SER A 315 -7.11 0.99 6.22
CA SER A 315 -7.58 -0.29 5.63
C SER A 315 -8.90 -0.27 4.85
N PHE A 316 -9.42 0.91 4.45
CA PHE A 316 -10.75 0.99 3.84
C PHE A 316 -10.93 0.17 2.53
N LEU A 317 -9.85 -0.16 1.80
CA LEU A 317 -9.93 -0.93 0.55
C LEU A 317 -10.47 -2.35 0.77
N GLU A 318 -10.28 -2.91 1.97
CA GLU A 318 -10.85 -4.21 2.35
C GLU A 318 -12.39 -4.20 2.33
N ALA A 319 -13.01 -3.02 2.47
CA ALA A 319 -14.45 -2.84 2.43
C ALA A 319 -15.06 -2.89 1.01
N VAL A 320 -14.29 -3.23 -0.03
CA VAL A 320 -14.73 -3.27 -1.43
C VAL A 320 -16.02 -4.07 -1.66
N SER A 321 -16.32 -5.04 -0.79
CA SER A 321 -17.55 -5.83 -0.87
C SER A 321 -18.84 -5.05 -0.59
N ILE A 322 -18.75 -3.92 0.13
CA ILE A 322 -19.91 -3.12 0.56
C ILE A 322 -19.75 -1.62 0.30
N SER A 323 -18.53 -1.14 0.01
CA SER A 323 -18.22 0.27 -0.04
C SER A 323 -18.01 0.78 -1.48
N PRO A 324 -18.89 1.68 -1.97
CA PRO A 324 -18.64 2.39 -3.22
C PRO A 324 -17.37 3.26 -3.19
N LEU A 325 -16.98 3.74 -2.00
CA LEU A 325 -15.74 4.51 -1.82
C LEU A 325 -14.51 3.63 -2.06
N ALA A 326 -14.47 2.43 -1.45
CA ALA A 326 -13.40 1.46 -1.68
C ALA A 326 -13.36 0.96 -3.12
N ASP A 327 -14.53 0.67 -3.71
CA ASP A 327 -14.64 0.24 -5.11
C ASP A 327 -14.08 1.28 -6.08
N ARG A 328 -14.44 2.56 -5.90
CA ARG A 328 -13.89 3.67 -6.68
C ARG A 328 -12.37 3.78 -6.52
N ALA A 329 -11.86 3.71 -5.29
CA ALA A 329 -10.43 3.82 -5.04
C ALA A 329 -9.64 2.70 -5.74
N LEU A 330 -10.15 1.47 -5.71
CA LEU A 330 -9.56 0.35 -6.44
C LEU A 330 -9.62 0.52 -7.95
N ALA A 331 -10.74 1.04 -8.48
CA ALA A 331 -10.88 1.30 -9.90
C ALA A 331 -9.85 2.33 -10.39
N GLU A 332 -9.73 3.47 -9.69
CA GLU A 332 -8.78 4.55 -10.05
C GLU A 332 -7.32 4.08 -9.95
N ALA A 333 -6.96 3.38 -8.87
CA ALA A 333 -5.62 2.82 -8.70
C ALA A 333 -5.28 1.76 -9.77
N SER A 334 -6.24 0.91 -10.12
CA SER A 334 -6.07 -0.13 -11.14
C SER A 334 -5.97 0.45 -12.55
N GLU A 335 -6.73 1.50 -12.84
CA GLU A 335 -6.64 2.23 -14.11
C GLU A 335 -5.26 2.85 -14.27
N TRP A 336 -4.78 3.57 -13.24
CA TRP A 336 -3.43 4.12 -13.23
C TRP A 336 -2.37 3.03 -13.44
N LEU A 337 -2.45 1.92 -12.69
CA LEU A 337 -1.48 0.84 -12.79
C LEU A 337 -1.45 0.21 -14.19
N SER A 338 -2.64 0.02 -14.79
CA SER A 338 -2.78 -0.53 -16.14
C SER A 338 -2.20 0.42 -17.19
N GLU A 339 -2.39 1.73 -17.05
CA GLU A 339 -1.80 2.73 -17.95
C GLU A 339 -0.28 2.80 -17.81
N GLU A 340 0.24 2.85 -16.59
CA GLU A 340 1.67 2.95 -16.32
C GLU A 340 2.43 1.74 -16.88
N LEU A 341 1.89 0.53 -16.74
CA LEU A 341 2.54 -0.70 -17.22
C LEU A 341 2.33 -1.00 -18.72
N ARG A 342 1.46 -0.25 -19.42
CA ARG A 342 1.28 -0.35 -20.87
C ARG A 342 2.30 0.48 -21.66
N ASN A 343 2.86 1.52 -21.05
CA ASN A 343 3.82 2.45 -21.69
C ASN A 343 5.26 1.93 -21.64
#